data_AF-D0NEM9-F1
#
_entry.id   AF-D0NEM9-F1
#
_cell.length_a   1.000
_cell.length_b   1.000
_cell.length_c   1.000
_cell.angle_alpha   90.00
_cell.angle_beta   90.00
_cell.angle_gamma   90.00
#
_symmetry.space_group_name_H-M   'P 1'
#
loop_
_entity.id
_entity.type
_entity.pdbx_description
1 polymer ?
#
loop_
_entity_poly.entity_id
_entity_poly.type
_entity_poly.pdbx_seq_one_letter_code
_entity_poly.pdbx_strand_id
1 'polypeptide(L)'
;MTVYSWGRGEDGQLGLGDTSDQHRPVPIDALAERRIVQIACGSGHTVVLTEEGEVYTWGRGDDGRLGHGDNGWKFVPRLVEELRGKNIRQVTCGSYHTAAVTVSGDLYTWGGGMYGKLGHGNETGHSTPYLVETLKSMQVRQVACGSRHTVVLLENKDVYTWGDKENGVSGHGDTEGHQYLPCPVEELRGKSIVQISACGFHTAALSEFGEVFTFGEGKFGRLGHNSERNQPVARFVDALAGKRVKQVACGGFHTAAVTETGEVYTWGGGEHGQLGHGDKVNKTVPTRVESLLEKLVLQITCGWSHTVTLTDTGEVYTWGNGDHGKLGHNDTAKVTLPKPVDVLDGKRVISVASYNEHTVALVDPVAMLRASMLTSSYVGDMRQLIDSAEFSDVTFLIEGRAVHSHRAILAARSDHFRAMFSSGMRESHEQEIPLSHTRVPVFLALLEYIYVDSINVGAEMALELYAAADLYTLDRLKGLCEIIVQKNINVENAAVLFQSANDLHSYRLREICLSYMVQNFDMVTKSDGFASLSRDLILEVLQNR
;
A
#
# COMPACT_ATOMS: atom_id res chain seq x y z
N MET A 1 18.57 7.91 14.53
CA MET A 1 17.73 6.81 13.98
C MET A 1 18.50 5.52 14.20
N THR A 2 17.81 4.39 14.37
CA THR A 2 18.47 3.09 14.59
C THR A 2 18.03 2.14 13.48
N VAL A 3 19.00 1.54 12.80
CA VAL A 3 18.73 0.51 11.79
C VAL A 3 18.76 -0.85 12.46
N TYR A 4 17.71 -1.65 12.29
CA TYR A 4 17.64 -3.03 12.72
C TYR A 4 17.69 -3.94 11.50
N SER A 5 18.37 -5.08 11.59
CA SER A 5 18.42 -6.10 10.55
C SER A 5 18.23 -7.50 11.11
N TRP A 6 17.59 -8.38 10.33
CA TRP A 6 17.44 -9.80 10.67
C TRP A 6 17.20 -10.66 9.41
N GLY A 7 17.29 -11.98 9.56
CA GLY A 7 17.26 -12.96 8.49
C GLY A 7 18.61 -13.61 8.24
N ARG A 8 18.87 -14.01 7.00
CA ARG A 8 20.12 -14.65 6.60
C ARG A 8 21.32 -13.72 6.77
N GLY A 9 22.37 -14.19 7.42
CA GLY A 9 23.59 -13.46 7.69
C GLY A 9 24.84 -13.97 6.97
N GLU A 10 24.78 -15.11 6.30
CA GLU A 10 25.94 -15.81 5.71
C GLU A 10 26.82 -14.93 4.79
N ASP A 11 26.22 -13.98 4.07
CA ASP A 11 26.95 -13.07 3.17
C ASP A 11 27.43 -11.79 3.87
N GLY A 12 27.18 -11.63 5.17
CA GLY A 12 27.41 -10.41 5.93
C GLY A 12 26.34 -9.33 5.72
N GLN A 13 25.22 -9.62 5.04
CA GLN A 13 24.17 -8.66 4.67
C GLN A 13 23.47 -8.01 5.88
N LEU A 14 23.64 -8.55 7.09
CA LEU A 14 23.08 -7.94 8.29
C LEU A 14 23.96 -6.81 8.85
N GLY A 15 25.22 -6.69 8.41
CA GLY A 15 26.07 -5.57 8.81
C GLY A 15 26.54 -5.61 10.28
N LEU A 16 26.41 -6.77 10.93
CA LEU A 16 26.70 -6.98 12.36
C LEU A 16 28.17 -7.35 12.65
N GLY A 17 29.00 -7.47 11.61
CA GLY A 17 30.41 -7.85 11.74
C GLY A 17 30.67 -9.35 11.75
N ASP A 18 29.65 -10.17 11.53
CA ASP A 18 29.74 -11.63 11.43
C ASP A 18 28.84 -12.20 10.32
N THR A 19 28.75 -13.53 10.22
CA THR A 19 28.00 -14.27 9.19
C THR A 19 26.79 -15.04 9.75
N SER A 20 26.36 -14.73 10.97
CA SER A 20 25.33 -15.49 11.66
C SER A 20 23.94 -15.01 11.26
N ASP A 21 23.03 -15.96 10.98
CA ASP A 21 21.62 -15.65 10.83
C ASP A 21 21.07 -15.04 12.13
N GLN A 22 20.17 -14.07 11.99
CA GLN A 22 19.50 -13.44 13.11
C GLN A 22 18.01 -13.70 13.01
N HIS A 23 17.47 -14.44 13.99
CA HIS A 23 16.05 -14.79 13.98
C HIS A 23 15.16 -13.71 14.58
N ARG A 24 15.75 -12.61 15.05
CA ARG A 24 15.08 -11.44 15.61
C ARG A 24 15.78 -10.16 15.13
N PRO A 25 15.06 -9.03 15.04
CA PRO A 25 15.67 -7.72 14.77
C PRO A 25 16.85 -7.41 15.70
N VAL A 26 18.02 -7.12 15.13
CA VAL A 26 19.23 -6.70 15.86
C VAL A 26 19.67 -5.31 15.37
N PRO A 27 19.96 -4.36 16.27
CA PRO A 27 20.46 -3.04 15.87
C PRO A 27 21.86 -3.14 15.24
N ILE A 28 22.08 -2.34 14.19
CA ILE A 28 23.40 -2.21 13.53
C ILE A 28 24.16 -1.07 14.20
N ASP A 29 24.96 -1.39 15.22
CA ASP A 29 25.69 -0.40 16.02
C ASP A 29 26.66 0.46 15.17
N ALA A 30 27.18 -0.11 14.08
CA ALA A 30 28.06 0.61 13.14
C ALA A 30 27.39 1.84 12.47
N LEU A 31 26.06 1.95 12.52
CA LEU A 31 25.29 3.10 12.00
C LEU A 31 24.74 4.02 13.08
N ALA A 32 25.02 3.78 14.37
CA ALA A 32 24.37 4.48 15.49
C ALA A 32 24.53 6.01 15.44
N GLU A 33 25.67 6.50 14.94
CA GLU A 33 25.98 7.93 14.84
C GLU A 33 25.55 8.57 13.50
N ARG A 34 24.87 7.82 12.62
CA ARG A 34 24.46 8.28 11.30
C ARG A 34 22.94 8.50 11.25
N ARG A 35 22.53 9.58 10.59
CA ARG A 35 21.11 9.85 10.32
C ARG A 35 20.70 9.17 9.02
N ILE A 36 20.18 7.95 9.14
CA ILE A 36 19.74 7.16 7.98
C ILE A 36 18.35 7.60 7.53
N VAL A 37 18.19 7.95 6.25
CA VAL A 37 16.91 8.39 5.67
C VAL A 37 16.30 7.35 4.70
N GLN A 38 17.10 6.41 4.21
CA GLN A 38 16.62 5.32 3.36
C GLN A 38 17.38 4.02 3.62
N ILE A 39 16.65 2.90 3.56
CA ILE A 39 17.16 1.54 3.64
C ILE A 39 16.71 0.77 2.39
N ALA A 40 17.56 -0.12 1.86
CA ALA A 40 17.16 -1.07 0.82
C ALA A 40 17.95 -2.38 0.93
N CYS A 41 17.29 -3.48 0.61
CA CYS A 41 17.84 -4.82 0.64
C CYS A 41 18.03 -5.34 -0.79
N GLY A 42 19.06 -6.14 -1.03
CA GLY A 42 19.28 -6.89 -2.26
C GLY A 42 19.42 -8.39 -2.00
N SER A 43 19.88 -9.14 -3.00
CA SER A 43 20.30 -10.53 -2.78
C SER A 43 21.70 -10.56 -2.16
N GLY A 44 21.75 -10.74 -0.84
CA GLY A 44 22.99 -10.88 -0.07
C GLY A 44 23.71 -9.57 0.23
N HIS A 45 23.10 -8.40 0.04
CA HIS A 45 23.70 -7.12 0.40
C HIS A 45 22.63 -6.09 0.78
N THR A 46 23.05 -5.04 1.47
CA THR A 46 22.19 -3.95 1.96
C THR A 46 22.83 -2.62 1.64
N VAL A 47 22.01 -1.62 1.36
CA VAL A 47 22.42 -0.23 1.16
C VAL A 47 21.61 0.69 2.04
N VAL A 48 22.25 1.76 2.53
CA VAL A 48 21.57 2.85 3.23
C VAL A 48 22.05 4.20 2.70
N LEU A 49 21.14 5.17 2.79
CA LEU A 49 21.39 6.57 2.47
C LEU A 49 21.26 7.40 3.76
N THR A 50 22.24 8.27 4.00
CA THR A 50 22.18 9.23 5.11
C THR A 50 21.52 10.55 4.70
N GLU A 51 21.09 11.35 5.67
CA GLU A 51 20.55 12.70 5.47
C GLU A 51 21.55 13.62 4.75
N GLU A 52 22.85 13.39 4.96
CA GLU A 52 23.95 14.11 4.30
C GLU A 52 24.20 13.64 2.85
N GLY A 53 23.42 12.68 2.35
CA GLY A 53 23.58 12.14 0.99
C GLY A 53 24.71 11.11 0.86
N GLU A 54 25.22 10.58 1.98
CA GLU A 54 26.24 9.52 1.98
C GLU A 54 25.61 8.14 1.76
N VAL A 55 26.26 7.29 0.97
CA VAL A 55 25.78 5.93 0.67
C VAL A 55 26.70 4.90 1.31
N TYR A 56 26.14 4.03 2.14
CA TYR A 56 26.87 2.91 2.74
C TYR A 56 26.33 1.58 2.22
N THR A 57 27.22 0.66 1.88
CA THR A 57 26.91 -0.69 1.39
C THR A 57 27.66 -1.74 2.20
N TRP A 58 27.08 -2.93 2.31
CA TRP A 58 27.71 -4.11 2.92
C TRP A 58 27.03 -5.41 2.50
N GLY A 59 27.65 -6.54 2.81
CA GLY A 59 27.23 -7.89 2.45
C GLY A 59 28.17 -8.53 1.43
N ARG A 60 27.58 -9.31 0.52
CA ARG A 60 28.25 -10.02 -0.58
C ARG A 60 28.91 -9.04 -1.53
N GLY A 61 30.21 -9.23 -1.76
CA GLY A 61 31.04 -8.39 -2.63
C GLY A 61 31.07 -8.80 -4.10
N ASP A 62 30.66 -10.04 -4.42
CA ASP A 62 30.79 -10.62 -5.76
C ASP A 62 30.23 -9.70 -6.86
N ASP A 63 30.92 -9.68 -8.00
CA ASP A 63 30.63 -8.83 -9.16
C ASP A 63 30.74 -7.32 -8.88
N GLY A 64 31.31 -6.93 -7.74
CA GLY A 64 31.52 -5.54 -7.37
C GLY A 64 30.24 -4.82 -6.94
N ARG A 65 29.18 -5.55 -6.58
CA ARG A 65 27.86 -4.99 -6.23
C ARG A 65 27.87 -4.00 -5.06
N LEU A 66 28.92 -4.00 -4.25
CA LEU A 66 29.04 -3.05 -3.13
C LEU A 66 29.59 -1.68 -3.56
N GLY A 67 30.23 -1.57 -4.73
CA GLY A 67 30.68 -0.27 -5.27
C GLY A 67 32.02 0.24 -4.72
N HIS A 68 32.81 -0.62 -4.05
CA HIS A 68 34.08 -0.23 -3.42
C HIS A 68 35.33 -0.39 -4.33
N GLY A 69 35.14 -0.69 -5.61
CA GLY A 69 36.24 -0.94 -6.55
C GLY A 69 36.86 -2.34 -6.44
N ASP A 70 36.29 -3.21 -5.60
CA ASP A 70 36.73 -4.58 -5.37
C ASP A 70 35.53 -5.56 -5.36
N ASN A 71 35.81 -6.87 -5.30
CA ASN A 71 34.82 -7.94 -5.16
C ASN A 71 34.73 -8.50 -3.73
N GLY A 72 35.36 -7.83 -2.77
CA GLY A 72 35.49 -8.30 -1.39
C GLY A 72 34.21 -8.05 -0.59
N TRP A 73 33.78 -9.06 0.15
CA TRP A 73 32.62 -8.96 1.03
C TRP A 73 32.89 -8.00 2.17
N LYS A 74 31.84 -7.35 2.68
CA LYS A 74 31.93 -6.39 3.78
C LYS A 74 30.91 -6.79 4.84
N PHE A 75 31.36 -7.11 6.05
CA PHE A 75 30.47 -7.58 7.13
C PHE A 75 29.90 -6.45 7.98
N VAL A 76 30.34 -5.21 7.73
CA VAL A 76 29.87 -3.98 8.37
C VAL A 76 29.66 -2.91 7.30
N PRO A 77 28.74 -1.94 7.52
CA PRO A 77 28.52 -0.82 6.61
C PRO A 77 29.82 -0.09 6.24
N ARG A 78 30.03 0.12 4.92
CA ARG A 78 31.17 0.88 4.39
C ARG A 78 30.70 1.95 3.45
N LEU A 79 31.31 3.12 3.54
CA LEU A 79 31.01 4.24 2.65
C LEU A 79 31.44 3.92 1.22
N VAL A 80 30.57 4.24 0.25
CA VAL A 80 30.90 4.19 -1.17
C VAL A 80 31.55 5.51 -1.58
N GLU A 81 32.89 5.55 -1.53
CA GLU A 81 33.67 6.78 -1.74
C GLU A 81 33.38 7.49 -3.06
N GLU A 82 33.15 6.73 -4.14
CA GLU A 82 32.82 7.27 -5.47
C GLU A 82 31.49 8.05 -5.52
N LEU A 83 30.58 7.87 -4.56
CA LEU A 83 29.34 8.65 -4.48
C LEU A 83 29.45 9.89 -3.60
N ARG A 84 30.57 10.10 -2.91
CA ARG A 84 30.74 11.22 -1.98
C ARG A 84 30.54 12.55 -2.72
N GLY A 85 29.68 13.41 -2.18
CA GLY A 85 29.39 14.73 -2.74
C GLY A 85 28.51 14.74 -4.00
N LYS A 86 27.99 13.59 -4.46
CA LYS A 86 27.08 13.52 -5.61
C LYS A 86 25.61 13.83 -5.26
N ASN A 87 25.30 14.15 -4.00
CA ASN A 87 23.97 14.45 -3.49
C ASN A 87 22.95 13.37 -3.87
N ILE A 88 23.08 12.19 -3.27
CA ILE A 88 22.19 11.05 -3.55
C ILE A 88 20.83 11.27 -2.89
N ARG A 89 19.75 11.02 -3.64
CA ARG A 89 18.35 11.09 -3.16
C ARG A 89 17.71 9.72 -3.00
N GLN A 90 18.12 8.74 -3.82
CA GLN A 90 17.58 7.39 -3.75
C GLN A 90 18.67 6.35 -3.93
N VAL A 91 18.62 5.26 -3.15
CA VAL A 91 19.40 4.04 -3.33
C VAL A 91 18.47 2.83 -3.47
N THR A 92 18.89 1.79 -4.19
CA THR A 92 18.19 0.50 -4.26
C THR A 92 19.13 -0.62 -4.68
N CYS A 93 18.74 -1.85 -4.41
CA CYS A 93 19.51 -3.05 -4.71
C CYS A 93 18.64 -4.08 -5.45
N GLY A 94 19.25 -4.84 -6.35
CA GLY A 94 18.67 -6.03 -6.96
C GLY A 94 19.42 -7.30 -6.53
N SER A 95 19.43 -8.31 -7.41
CA SER A 95 20.09 -9.58 -7.07
C SER A 95 21.62 -9.55 -7.18
N TYR A 96 22.18 -8.73 -8.07
CA TYR A 96 23.61 -8.68 -8.36
C TYR A 96 24.12 -7.27 -8.67
N HIS A 97 23.27 -6.25 -8.51
CA HIS A 97 23.59 -4.88 -8.86
C HIS A 97 22.89 -3.92 -7.89
N THR A 98 23.42 -2.71 -7.83
CA THR A 98 22.93 -1.62 -6.99
C THR A 98 22.82 -0.38 -7.85
N ALA A 99 21.87 0.49 -7.51
CA ALA A 99 21.66 1.74 -8.20
C ALA A 99 21.49 2.89 -7.22
N ALA A 100 21.92 4.08 -7.64
CA ALA A 100 21.73 5.32 -6.91
C ALA A 100 21.30 6.43 -7.87
N VAL A 101 20.40 7.29 -7.40
CA VAL A 101 19.90 8.45 -8.14
C VAL A 101 20.26 9.71 -7.38
N THR A 102 20.86 10.67 -8.06
CA THR A 102 21.19 11.98 -7.48
C THR A 102 19.94 12.86 -7.36
N VAL A 103 20.04 13.96 -6.60
CA VAL A 103 19.01 15.02 -6.57
C VAL A 103 18.80 15.63 -7.97
N SER A 104 19.84 15.71 -8.81
CA SER A 104 19.74 16.17 -10.21
C SER A 104 19.07 15.17 -11.16
N GLY A 105 18.82 13.93 -10.70
CA GLY A 105 18.22 12.87 -11.51
C GLY A 105 19.22 12.10 -12.37
N ASP A 106 20.52 12.17 -12.05
CA ASP A 106 21.55 11.32 -12.67
C ASP A 106 21.48 9.91 -12.05
N LEU A 107 21.49 8.88 -12.89
CA LEU A 107 21.46 7.48 -12.47
C LEU A 107 22.85 6.86 -12.51
N TYR A 108 23.27 6.28 -11.39
CA TYR A 108 24.46 5.45 -11.28
C TYR A 108 24.05 4.00 -11.06
N THR A 109 24.67 3.07 -11.77
CA THR A 109 24.48 1.62 -11.62
C THR A 109 25.83 0.92 -11.54
N TRP A 110 25.91 -0.14 -10.72
CA TRP A 110 27.13 -0.95 -10.58
C TRP A 110 26.81 -2.36 -10.08
N GLY A 111 27.79 -3.25 -10.12
CA GLY A 111 27.67 -4.67 -9.85
C GLY A 111 27.83 -5.52 -11.12
N GLY A 112 27.19 -6.69 -11.14
CA GLY A 112 27.24 -7.61 -12.27
C GLY A 112 26.47 -7.12 -13.49
N GLY A 113 27.11 -7.14 -14.66
CA GLY A 113 26.56 -6.62 -15.92
C GLY A 113 25.74 -7.61 -16.76
N MET A 114 25.69 -8.89 -16.39
CA MET A 114 24.96 -9.95 -17.12
C MET A 114 23.52 -9.53 -17.46
N TYR A 115 23.06 -9.87 -18.67
CA TYR A 115 21.78 -9.46 -19.26
C TYR A 115 21.71 -7.98 -19.66
N GLY A 116 22.79 -7.22 -19.51
CA GLY A 116 22.78 -5.78 -19.79
C GLY A 116 22.07 -4.93 -18.72
N LYS A 117 21.74 -5.49 -17.56
CA LYS A 117 20.90 -4.84 -16.52
C LYS A 117 21.48 -3.56 -15.92
N LEU A 118 22.75 -3.23 -16.18
CA LEU A 118 23.34 -1.94 -15.79
C LEU A 118 23.02 -0.81 -16.79
N GLY A 119 22.62 -1.10 -18.03
CA GLY A 119 22.15 -0.08 -18.96
C GLY A 119 23.26 0.71 -19.66
N HIS A 120 24.49 0.17 -19.67
CA HIS A 120 25.65 0.80 -20.32
C HIS A 120 25.91 0.32 -21.76
N GLY A 121 24.92 -0.33 -22.40
CA GLY A 121 25.02 -0.79 -23.78
C GLY A 121 25.82 -2.07 -24.00
N ASN A 122 26.17 -2.78 -22.92
CA ASN A 122 26.92 -4.02 -22.92
C ASN A 122 26.67 -4.82 -21.62
N GLU A 123 27.34 -5.97 -21.44
CA GLU A 123 27.21 -6.82 -20.25
C GLU A 123 28.36 -6.70 -19.24
N THR A 124 29.22 -5.71 -19.40
CA THR A 124 30.38 -5.50 -18.50
C THR A 124 29.89 -5.08 -17.12
N GLY A 125 30.37 -5.76 -16.09
CA GLY A 125 30.13 -5.35 -14.70
C GLY A 125 31.00 -4.14 -14.31
N HIS A 126 30.56 -3.40 -13.31
CA HIS A 126 31.30 -2.26 -12.76
C HIS A 126 31.43 -2.43 -11.25
N SER A 127 32.66 -2.42 -10.71
CA SER A 127 32.89 -2.53 -9.26
C SER A 127 32.79 -1.19 -8.51
N THR A 128 32.55 -0.11 -9.23
CA THR A 128 32.28 1.23 -8.71
C THR A 128 31.02 1.80 -9.38
N PRO A 129 30.27 2.68 -8.70
CA PRO A 129 29.15 3.42 -9.30
C PRO A 129 29.51 4.03 -10.65
N TYR A 130 28.76 3.68 -11.69
CA TYR A 130 29.00 4.13 -13.06
C TYR A 130 27.78 4.84 -13.64
N LEU A 131 27.98 6.01 -14.26
CA LEU A 131 26.90 6.84 -14.77
C LEU A 131 26.23 6.17 -15.98
N VAL A 132 24.90 6.09 -15.99
CA VAL A 132 24.11 5.69 -17.16
C VAL A 132 23.96 6.89 -18.09
N GLU A 133 24.96 7.10 -18.95
CA GLU A 133 25.08 8.30 -19.81
C GLU A 133 23.82 8.59 -20.66
N THR A 134 23.11 7.55 -21.11
CA THR A 134 21.90 7.73 -21.92
C THR A 134 20.72 8.34 -21.17
N LEU A 135 20.74 8.39 -19.83
CA LEU A 135 19.67 8.97 -18.99
C LEU A 135 20.04 10.31 -18.34
N LYS A 136 21.27 10.82 -18.54
CA LYS A 136 21.81 12.00 -17.83
C LYS A 136 20.92 13.25 -17.92
N SER A 137 20.20 13.43 -19.02
CA SER A 137 19.32 14.59 -19.25
C SER A 137 17.83 14.27 -19.06
N MET A 138 17.49 13.10 -18.53
CA MET A 138 16.11 12.61 -18.49
C MET A 138 15.45 12.74 -17.11
N GLN A 139 16.19 13.22 -16.11
CA GLN A 139 15.71 13.47 -14.73
C GLN A 139 15.05 12.23 -14.11
N VAL A 140 15.87 11.24 -13.75
CA VAL A 140 15.38 10.03 -13.08
C VAL A 140 14.79 10.39 -11.71
N ARG A 141 13.54 9.97 -11.46
CA ARG A 141 12.81 10.18 -10.22
C ARG A 141 12.97 9.01 -9.24
N GLN A 142 12.83 7.80 -9.77
CA GLN A 142 12.88 6.55 -9.02
C GLN A 142 13.56 5.46 -9.86
N VAL A 143 14.33 4.58 -9.21
CA VAL A 143 14.87 3.34 -9.77
C VAL A 143 14.39 2.12 -8.95
N ALA A 144 14.12 1.01 -9.63
CA ALA A 144 13.86 -0.30 -9.04
C ALA A 144 14.69 -1.38 -9.75
N CYS A 145 15.29 -2.27 -8.97
CA CYS A 145 16.22 -3.28 -9.46
C CYS A 145 15.65 -4.69 -9.26
N GLY A 146 15.42 -5.41 -10.35
CA GLY A 146 15.01 -6.81 -10.30
C GLY A 146 16.21 -7.76 -10.23
N SER A 147 15.98 -9.05 -10.53
CA SER A 147 17.09 -10.02 -10.59
C SER A 147 17.94 -9.85 -11.85
N ARG A 148 17.29 -9.52 -12.97
CA ARG A 148 17.89 -9.51 -14.30
C ARG A 148 17.59 -8.25 -15.11
N HIS A 149 16.85 -7.30 -14.54
CA HIS A 149 16.43 -6.08 -15.21
C HIS A 149 16.41 -4.89 -14.24
N THR A 150 16.38 -3.70 -14.82
CA THR A 150 16.28 -2.43 -14.11
C THR A 150 15.15 -1.61 -14.70
N VAL A 151 14.43 -0.91 -13.84
CA VAL A 151 13.29 -0.07 -14.18
C VAL A 151 13.53 1.32 -13.60
N VAL A 152 13.25 2.36 -14.37
CA VAL A 152 13.27 3.74 -13.88
C VAL A 152 11.97 4.45 -14.22
N LEU A 153 11.59 5.31 -13.29
CA LEU A 153 10.53 6.30 -13.45
C LEU A 153 11.20 7.67 -13.53
N LEU A 154 10.85 8.44 -14.55
CA LEU A 154 11.33 9.81 -14.72
C LEU A 154 10.40 10.82 -14.03
N GLU A 155 10.86 12.05 -13.82
CA GLU A 155 10.00 13.12 -13.25
C GLU A 155 8.80 13.44 -14.17
N ASN A 156 8.94 13.25 -15.48
CA ASN A 156 7.86 13.41 -16.45
C ASN A 156 6.84 12.25 -16.48
N LYS A 157 6.95 11.28 -15.55
CA LYS A 157 6.08 10.11 -15.40
C LYS A 157 6.29 8.98 -16.42
N ASP A 158 7.27 9.09 -17.31
CA ASP A 158 7.62 7.99 -18.22
C ASP A 158 8.42 6.91 -17.50
N VAL A 159 8.20 5.66 -17.95
CA VAL A 159 8.88 4.47 -17.42
C VAL A 159 9.80 3.89 -18.49
N TYR A 160 11.05 3.63 -18.11
CA TYR A 160 12.04 2.97 -18.95
C TYR A 160 12.52 1.68 -18.27
N THR A 161 12.80 0.67 -19.08
CA THR A 161 13.28 -0.64 -18.63
C THR A 161 14.38 -1.17 -19.53
N TRP A 162 15.27 -1.96 -18.96
CA TRP A 162 16.33 -2.66 -19.69
C TRP A 162 16.83 -3.87 -18.89
N GLY A 163 17.64 -4.72 -19.52
CA GLY A 163 18.10 -5.99 -18.99
C GLY A 163 17.54 -7.17 -19.79
N ASP A 164 17.26 -8.27 -19.09
CA ASP A 164 16.69 -9.47 -19.68
C ASP A 164 15.32 -9.21 -20.33
N LYS A 165 15.07 -9.81 -21.49
CA LYS A 165 13.77 -9.77 -22.17
C LYS A 165 12.98 -11.06 -22.00
N GLU A 166 13.62 -12.13 -21.50
CA GLU A 166 12.98 -13.42 -21.29
C GLU A 166 11.70 -13.27 -20.44
N ASN A 167 10.66 -14.01 -20.81
CA ASN A 167 9.34 -13.95 -20.17
C ASN A 167 8.67 -12.57 -20.16
N GLY A 168 9.19 -11.58 -20.90
CA GLY A 168 8.58 -10.26 -21.01
C GLY A 168 8.91 -9.29 -19.89
N VAL A 169 9.92 -9.57 -19.06
CA VAL A 169 10.24 -8.76 -17.86
C VAL A 169 10.67 -7.32 -18.20
N SER A 170 11.12 -7.10 -19.43
CA SER A 170 11.41 -5.78 -19.99
C SER A 170 10.14 -5.00 -20.38
N GLY A 171 9.04 -5.66 -20.74
CA GLY A 171 7.78 -5.00 -21.09
C GLY A 171 7.69 -4.41 -22.50
N HIS A 172 8.56 -4.84 -23.43
CA HIS A 172 8.67 -4.27 -24.80
C HIS A 172 7.95 -5.06 -25.89
N GLY A 173 7.19 -6.08 -25.53
CA GLY A 173 6.50 -6.97 -26.47
C GLY A 173 7.38 -8.09 -27.04
N ASP A 174 8.69 -7.85 -27.18
CA ASP A 174 9.66 -8.84 -27.61
C ASP A 174 10.36 -9.54 -26.42
N THR A 175 10.58 -10.85 -26.55
CA THR A 175 11.14 -11.69 -25.46
C THR A 175 12.46 -12.38 -25.81
N GLU A 176 13.08 -12.01 -26.94
CA GLU A 176 14.33 -12.61 -27.39
C GLU A 176 15.54 -11.75 -27.00
N GLY A 177 16.55 -12.37 -26.40
CA GLY A 177 17.80 -11.71 -26.06
C GLY A 177 17.68 -10.71 -24.92
N HIS A 178 18.44 -9.62 -25.01
CA HIS A 178 18.61 -8.65 -23.94
C HIS A 178 18.50 -7.21 -24.45
N GLN A 179 17.99 -6.33 -23.59
CA GLN A 179 17.91 -4.90 -23.80
C GLN A 179 19.08 -4.23 -23.07
N TYR A 180 20.15 -3.86 -23.79
CA TYR A 180 21.38 -3.34 -23.15
C TYR A 180 21.32 -1.86 -22.76
N LEU A 181 20.35 -1.12 -23.29
CA LEU A 181 20.15 0.32 -23.03
C LEU A 181 18.72 0.59 -22.55
N PRO A 182 18.50 1.61 -21.71
CA PRO A 182 17.16 2.03 -21.29
C PRO A 182 16.22 2.22 -22.49
N CYS A 183 15.06 1.54 -22.45
CA CYS A 183 14.03 1.62 -23.49
C CYS A 183 12.69 1.98 -22.85
N PRO A 184 11.90 2.90 -23.43
CA PRO A 184 10.60 3.28 -22.88
C PRO A 184 9.62 2.11 -22.93
N VAL A 185 8.74 2.01 -21.93
CA VAL A 185 7.61 1.08 -21.92
C VAL A 185 6.39 1.80 -22.51
N GLU A 186 6.11 1.55 -23.80
CA GLU A 186 5.13 2.31 -24.56
C GLU A 186 3.70 2.23 -23.98
N GLU A 187 3.32 1.08 -23.43
CA GLU A 187 1.99 0.85 -22.83
C GLU A 187 1.72 1.67 -21.57
N LEU A 188 2.78 2.18 -20.92
CA LEU A 188 2.67 3.04 -19.73
C LEU A 188 2.66 4.53 -20.06
N ARG A 189 2.89 4.92 -21.32
CA ARG A 189 2.85 6.34 -21.72
C ARG A 189 1.47 6.93 -21.49
N GLY A 190 1.44 8.13 -20.91
CA GLY A 190 0.20 8.85 -20.61
C GLY A 190 -0.64 8.23 -19.48
N LYS A 191 -0.10 7.25 -18.73
CA LYS A 191 -0.76 6.64 -17.56
C LYS A 191 -0.41 7.32 -16.24
N SER A 192 0.34 8.44 -16.27
CA SER A 192 0.75 9.18 -15.07
C SER A 192 1.35 8.30 -13.96
N ILE A 193 2.38 7.51 -14.29
CA ILE A 193 3.00 6.60 -13.33
C ILE A 193 3.71 7.37 -12.21
N VAL A 194 3.48 6.97 -10.96
CA VAL A 194 4.04 7.61 -9.75
C VAL A 194 4.92 6.71 -8.90
N GLN A 195 4.80 5.39 -9.08
CA GLN A 195 5.65 4.42 -8.39
C GLN A 195 5.91 3.19 -9.26
N ILE A 196 7.15 2.69 -9.19
CA ILE A 196 7.58 1.42 -9.78
C ILE A 196 8.05 0.43 -8.70
N SER A 197 7.95 -0.86 -8.98
CA SER A 197 8.51 -1.94 -8.18
C SER A 197 9.01 -3.07 -9.08
N ALA A 198 10.16 -3.67 -8.73
CA ALA A 198 10.74 -4.80 -9.43
C ALA A 198 11.43 -5.71 -8.41
N CYS A 199 11.15 -7.01 -8.51
CA CYS A 199 11.82 -8.07 -7.75
C CYS A 199 11.67 -9.37 -8.53
N GLY A 200 12.65 -10.27 -8.44
CA GLY A 200 12.59 -11.54 -9.15
C GLY A 200 12.57 -11.30 -10.67
N PHE A 201 11.44 -11.63 -11.29
CA PHE A 201 11.25 -11.73 -12.75
C PHE A 201 9.99 -10.99 -13.26
N HIS A 202 9.50 -9.99 -12.52
CA HIS A 202 8.37 -9.17 -12.96
C HIS A 202 8.48 -7.73 -12.46
N THR A 203 7.64 -6.86 -13.04
CA THR A 203 7.56 -5.43 -12.75
C THR A 203 6.12 -5.04 -12.45
N ALA A 204 5.94 -4.16 -11.48
CA ALA A 204 4.68 -3.45 -11.23
C ALA A 204 4.89 -1.94 -11.36
N ALA A 205 3.91 -1.26 -11.94
CA ALA A 205 3.83 0.19 -12.03
C ALA A 205 2.47 0.67 -11.51
N LEU A 206 2.47 1.82 -10.84
CA LEU A 206 1.29 2.41 -10.19
C LEU A 206 1.06 3.82 -10.73
N SER A 207 -0.15 4.13 -11.20
CA SER A 207 -0.55 5.49 -11.60
C SER A 207 -0.96 6.37 -10.43
N GLU A 208 -0.98 7.68 -10.64
CA GLU A 208 -1.53 8.65 -9.67
C GLU A 208 -3.02 8.44 -9.36
N PHE A 209 -3.74 7.72 -10.24
CA PHE A 209 -5.15 7.38 -10.06
C PHE A 209 -5.36 6.08 -9.26
N GLY A 210 -4.27 5.44 -8.83
CA GLY A 210 -4.30 4.18 -8.10
C GLY A 210 -4.49 2.95 -8.98
N GLU A 211 -4.20 3.06 -10.28
CA GLU A 211 -4.24 1.94 -11.23
C GLU A 211 -2.93 1.18 -11.21
N VAL A 212 -3.01 -0.16 -11.17
CA VAL A 212 -1.84 -1.03 -11.14
C VAL A 212 -1.66 -1.71 -12.50
N PHE A 213 -0.43 -1.66 -13.01
CA PHE A 213 0.00 -2.34 -14.23
C PHE A 213 1.10 -3.33 -13.90
N THR A 214 1.06 -4.53 -14.46
CA THR A 214 2.08 -5.57 -14.25
C THR A 214 2.51 -6.21 -15.55
N PHE A 215 3.78 -6.62 -15.62
CA PHE A 215 4.35 -7.35 -16.75
C PHE A 215 5.56 -8.21 -16.35
N GLY A 216 5.94 -9.14 -17.22
CA GLY A 216 6.99 -10.14 -16.98
C GLY A 216 6.47 -11.56 -16.78
N GLU A 217 7.14 -12.32 -15.92
CA GLU A 217 6.83 -13.74 -15.68
C GLU A 217 5.47 -13.90 -14.96
N GLY A 218 4.57 -14.70 -15.54
CA GLY A 218 3.22 -14.94 -15.04
C GLY A 218 3.08 -16.09 -14.05
N LYS A 219 4.10 -16.95 -13.93
CA LYS A 219 4.06 -18.19 -13.14
C LYS A 219 3.58 -17.97 -11.70
N PHE A 220 2.69 -18.85 -11.22
CA PHE A 220 1.95 -18.75 -9.97
C PHE A 220 0.89 -17.64 -9.91
N GLY A 221 0.65 -16.94 -11.02
CA GLY A 221 -0.35 -15.88 -11.11
C GLY A 221 0.10 -14.54 -10.53
N ARG A 222 1.41 -14.31 -10.35
CA ARG A 222 1.96 -13.12 -9.68
C ARG A 222 1.65 -11.78 -10.37
N LEU A 223 1.17 -11.82 -11.60
CA LEU A 223 0.73 -10.64 -12.35
C LEU A 223 -0.74 -10.28 -12.07
N GLY A 224 -1.53 -11.16 -11.45
CA GLY A 224 -2.87 -10.79 -10.97
C GLY A 224 -3.96 -10.74 -12.05
N HIS A 225 -3.67 -11.22 -13.26
CA HIS A 225 -4.61 -11.20 -14.40
C HIS A 225 -5.51 -12.44 -14.49
N ASN A 226 -5.78 -13.12 -13.36
CA ASN A 226 -6.50 -14.39 -13.32
C ASN A 226 -5.90 -15.45 -14.26
N SER A 227 -4.57 -15.47 -14.37
CA SER A 227 -3.84 -16.31 -15.30
C SER A 227 -2.39 -16.45 -14.84
N GLU A 228 -1.73 -17.54 -15.22
CA GLU A 228 -0.29 -17.73 -15.05
C GLU A 228 0.53 -17.38 -16.29
N ARG A 229 -0.09 -16.79 -17.32
CA ARG A 229 0.59 -16.42 -18.56
C ARG A 229 1.48 -15.21 -18.37
N ASN A 230 2.71 -15.30 -18.89
CA ASN A 230 3.62 -14.17 -19.03
C ASN A 230 2.94 -13.01 -19.77
N GLN A 231 3.25 -11.78 -19.38
CA GLN A 231 2.80 -10.57 -20.08
C GLN A 231 4.02 -9.86 -20.66
N PRO A 232 4.20 -9.86 -21.99
CA PRO A 232 5.35 -9.23 -22.63
C PRO A 232 5.28 -7.71 -22.66
N VAL A 233 4.14 -7.13 -22.31
CA VAL A 233 3.88 -5.68 -22.23
C VAL A 233 3.09 -5.38 -20.95
N ALA A 234 3.14 -4.12 -20.50
CA ALA A 234 2.40 -3.68 -19.33
C ALA A 234 0.89 -3.88 -19.51
N ARG A 235 0.26 -4.53 -18.53
CA ARG A 235 -1.19 -4.78 -18.53
C ARG A 235 -1.83 -4.32 -17.24
N PHE A 236 -2.98 -3.66 -17.35
CA PHE A 236 -3.80 -3.24 -16.22
C PHE A 236 -4.32 -4.44 -15.42
N VAL A 237 -4.30 -4.34 -14.09
CA VAL A 237 -4.80 -5.37 -13.16
C VAL A 237 -6.26 -5.08 -12.84
N ASP A 238 -7.18 -5.63 -13.65
CA ASP A 238 -8.62 -5.34 -13.59
C ASP A 238 -9.23 -5.52 -12.18
N ALA A 239 -8.76 -6.52 -11.42
CA ALA A 239 -9.26 -6.83 -10.09
C ALA A 239 -8.99 -5.73 -9.04
N LEU A 240 -8.09 -4.79 -9.30
CA LEU A 240 -7.81 -3.64 -8.43
C LEU A 240 -8.50 -2.35 -8.89
N ALA A 241 -9.32 -2.40 -9.94
CA ALA A 241 -10.07 -1.24 -10.41
C ALA A 241 -10.90 -0.62 -9.27
N GLY A 242 -10.78 0.70 -9.09
CA GLY A 242 -11.50 1.46 -8.07
C GLY A 242 -10.99 1.29 -6.64
N LYS A 243 -9.94 0.51 -6.38
CA LYS A 243 -9.40 0.28 -5.03
C LYS A 243 -8.47 1.39 -4.50
N ARG A 244 -8.12 2.37 -5.35
CA ARG A 244 -7.19 3.48 -5.03
C ARG A 244 -5.91 2.98 -4.36
N VAL A 245 -5.12 2.22 -5.11
CA VAL A 245 -3.82 1.70 -4.64
C VAL A 245 -2.85 2.86 -4.41
N LYS A 246 -2.14 2.86 -3.27
CA LYS A 246 -1.11 3.87 -2.94
C LYS A 246 0.32 3.35 -3.07
N GLN A 247 0.51 2.03 -2.97
CA GLN A 247 1.83 1.41 -3.10
C GLN A 247 1.70 -0.04 -3.60
N VAL A 248 2.64 -0.45 -4.46
CA VAL A 248 2.85 -1.82 -4.93
C VAL A 248 4.24 -2.33 -4.57
N ALA A 249 4.36 -3.64 -4.29
CA ALA A 249 5.62 -4.31 -3.99
C ALA A 249 5.70 -5.66 -4.70
N CYS A 250 6.73 -5.85 -5.52
CA CYS A 250 7.06 -7.12 -6.14
C CYS A 250 7.92 -7.97 -5.20
N GLY A 251 7.60 -9.25 -5.06
CA GLY A 251 8.45 -10.26 -4.44
C GLY A 251 9.05 -11.23 -5.47
N GLY A 252 9.70 -12.29 -5.01
CA GLY A 252 10.25 -13.32 -5.92
C GLY A 252 9.16 -14.05 -6.71
N PHE A 253 8.05 -14.38 -6.03
CA PHE A 253 6.96 -15.19 -6.58
C PHE A 253 5.56 -14.58 -6.42
N HIS A 254 5.45 -13.40 -5.83
CA HIS A 254 4.17 -12.79 -5.49
C HIS A 254 4.24 -11.27 -5.61
N THR A 255 3.08 -10.63 -5.61
CA THR A 255 2.93 -9.17 -5.61
C THR A 255 2.01 -8.79 -4.47
N ALA A 256 2.27 -7.63 -3.89
CA ALA A 256 1.41 -7.04 -2.90
C ALA A 256 1.08 -5.58 -3.24
N ALA A 257 -0.06 -5.11 -2.79
CA ALA A 257 -0.51 -3.74 -2.92
C ALA A 257 -1.15 -3.29 -1.61
N VAL A 258 -1.04 -2.00 -1.30
CA VAL A 258 -1.79 -1.35 -0.23
C VAL A 258 -2.56 -0.15 -0.78
N THR A 259 -3.78 0.05 -0.32
CA THR A 259 -4.65 1.16 -0.72
C THR A 259 -4.43 2.41 0.12
N GLU A 260 -5.00 3.54 -0.32
CA GLU A 260 -5.05 4.78 0.47
C GLU A 260 -5.66 4.56 1.86
N THR A 261 -6.66 3.69 1.97
CA THR A 261 -7.34 3.31 3.21
C THR A 261 -6.57 2.29 4.06
N GLY A 262 -5.42 1.80 3.60
CA GLY A 262 -4.59 0.84 4.32
C GLY A 262 -4.94 -0.63 4.10
N GLU A 263 -5.88 -0.94 3.19
CA GLU A 263 -6.22 -2.32 2.86
C GLU A 263 -5.07 -2.99 2.10
N VAL A 264 -4.69 -4.20 2.51
CA VAL A 264 -3.61 -4.97 1.88
C VAL A 264 -4.19 -6.04 0.96
N TYR A 265 -3.67 -6.10 -0.26
CA TYR A 265 -3.96 -7.11 -1.27
C TYR A 265 -2.68 -7.87 -1.64
N THR A 266 -2.76 -9.19 -1.75
CA THR A 266 -1.64 -10.06 -2.13
C THR A 266 -2.08 -11.10 -3.15
N TRP A 267 -1.19 -11.45 -4.07
CA TRP A 267 -1.44 -12.49 -5.08
C TRP A 267 -0.13 -13.06 -5.64
N GLY A 268 -0.21 -14.22 -6.28
CA GLY A 268 0.93 -14.98 -6.79
C GLY A 268 1.13 -16.31 -6.07
N GLY A 269 2.39 -16.69 -5.87
CA GLY A 269 2.79 -17.92 -5.19
C GLY A 269 2.48 -17.90 -3.70
N GLY A 270 1.84 -18.96 -3.20
CA GLY A 270 1.41 -19.13 -1.80
C GLY A 270 2.12 -20.24 -1.04
N GLU A 271 2.99 -21.03 -1.68
CA GLU A 271 3.60 -22.26 -1.13
C GLU A 271 4.32 -22.10 0.24
N HIS A 272 4.71 -20.88 0.60
CA HIS A 272 5.36 -20.57 1.87
C HIS A 272 4.48 -19.74 2.81
N GLY A 273 3.22 -19.46 2.45
CA GLY A 273 2.30 -18.62 3.21
C GLY A 273 2.49 -17.13 2.96
N GLN A 274 3.32 -16.71 1.99
CA GLN A 274 3.70 -15.31 1.75
C GLN A 274 2.54 -14.40 1.32
N LEU A 275 1.38 -14.98 1.01
CA LEU A 275 0.17 -14.23 0.71
C LEU A 275 -0.65 -13.88 1.98
N GLY A 276 -0.38 -14.48 3.14
CA GLY A 276 -0.99 -14.04 4.38
C GLY A 276 -2.48 -14.40 4.54
N HIS A 277 -3.00 -15.33 3.74
CA HIS A 277 -4.42 -15.74 3.76
C HIS A 277 -4.73 -16.92 4.68
N GLY A 278 -3.78 -17.35 5.53
CA GLY A 278 -3.94 -18.50 6.42
C GLY A 278 -3.75 -19.86 5.77
N ASP A 279 -3.54 -19.90 4.45
CA ASP A 279 -3.28 -21.10 3.67
C ASP A 279 -1.93 -21.02 2.91
N LYS A 280 -1.63 -22.03 2.08
CA LYS A 280 -0.46 -22.05 1.19
C LYS A 280 -0.84 -22.05 -0.29
N VAL A 281 -2.01 -21.53 -0.62
CA VAL A 281 -2.62 -21.65 -1.94
C VAL A 281 -2.25 -20.43 -2.79
N ASN A 282 -1.82 -20.66 -4.03
CA ASN A 282 -1.57 -19.59 -4.99
C ASN A 282 -2.86 -18.80 -5.26
N LYS A 283 -2.76 -17.48 -5.44
CA LYS A 283 -3.89 -16.63 -5.84
C LYS A 283 -3.54 -15.96 -7.16
N THR A 284 -4.32 -16.20 -8.20
CA THR A 284 -4.08 -15.61 -9.53
C THR A 284 -4.68 -14.21 -9.70
N VAL A 285 -5.40 -13.73 -8.69
CA VAL A 285 -5.99 -12.39 -8.62
C VAL A 285 -5.66 -11.75 -7.27
N PRO A 286 -5.47 -10.42 -7.24
CA PRO A 286 -5.37 -9.64 -6.01
C PRO A 286 -6.46 -10.03 -5.00
N THR A 287 -6.05 -10.56 -3.86
CA THR A 287 -6.95 -11.02 -2.79
C THR A 287 -6.65 -10.24 -1.53
N ARG A 288 -7.68 -9.76 -0.82
CA ARG A 288 -7.51 -8.97 0.39
C ARG A 288 -6.99 -9.84 1.55
N VAL A 289 -6.07 -9.30 2.35
CA VAL A 289 -5.56 -9.95 3.56
C VAL A 289 -6.45 -9.59 4.75
N GLU A 290 -7.47 -10.42 5.00
CA GLU A 290 -8.54 -10.13 5.98
C GLU A 290 -8.05 -9.92 7.42
N SER A 291 -6.94 -10.56 7.81
CA SER A 291 -6.36 -10.40 9.16
C SER A 291 -5.76 -9.03 9.44
N LEU A 292 -5.61 -8.17 8.42
CA LEU A 292 -5.14 -6.79 8.56
C LEU A 292 -6.26 -5.74 8.42
N LEU A 293 -7.53 -6.16 8.40
CA LEU A 293 -8.67 -5.27 8.15
C LEU A 293 -8.78 -4.09 9.13
N GLU A 294 -8.33 -4.29 10.37
CA GLU A 294 -8.37 -3.27 11.43
C GLU A 294 -7.06 -2.49 11.58
N LYS A 295 -6.14 -2.64 10.61
CA LYS A 295 -4.81 -2.00 10.65
C LYS A 295 -4.67 -1.03 9.48
N LEU A 296 -4.25 0.21 9.78
CA LEU A 296 -3.91 1.19 8.76
C LEU A 296 -2.47 0.95 8.28
N VAL A 297 -2.30 0.10 7.28
CA VAL A 297 -0.97 -0.20 6.70
C VAL A 297 -0.49 0.99 5.86
N LEU A 298 0.70 1.51 6.15
CA LEU A 298 1.34 2.61 5.42
C LEU A 298 2.34 2.13 4.37
N GLN A 299 3.12 1.09 4.70
CA GLN A 299 4.15 0.57 3.81
C GLN A 299 4.05 -0.94 3.69
N ILE A 300 4.28 -1.46 2.49
CA ILE A 300 4.45 -2.89 2.20
C ILE A 300 5.72 -3.14 1.40
N THR A 301 6.42 -4.24 1.71
CA THR A 301 7.58 -4.73 0.95
C THR A 301 7.53 -6.23 0.86
N CYS A 302 8.13 -6.78 -0.19
CA CYS A 302 8.12 -8.20 -0.47
C CYS A 302 9.54 -8.71 -0.64
N GLY A 303 9.88 -9.73 0.13
CA GLY A 303 11.06 -10.53 -0.09
C GLY A 303 10.87 -11.57 -1.20
N TRP A 304 11.76 -12.55 -1.26
CA TRP A 304 11.66 -13.63 -2.25
C TRP A 304 10.41 -14.47 -2.03
N SER A 305 10.15 -14.75 -0.75
CA SER A 305 9.06 -15.62 -0.28
C SER A 305 8.49 -15.18 1.06
N HIS A 306 8.60 -13.89 1.41
CA HIS A 306 8.00 -13.32 2.62
C HIS A 306 7.50 -11.90 2.34
N THR A 307 6.62 -11.42 3.20
CA THR A 307 5.99 -10.10 3.09
C THR A 307 6.14 -9.37 4.42
N VAL A 308 6.39 -8.06 4.33
CA VAL A 308 6.60 -7.18 5.48
C VAL A 308 5.69 -5.96 5.33
N THR A 309 4.94 -5.62 6.36
CA THR A 309 4.13 -4.40 6.41
C THR A 309 4.47 -3.55 7.61
N LEU A 310 4.26 -2.25 7.46
CA LEU A 310 4.38 -1.24 8.50
C LEU A 310 3.07 -0.47 8.61
N THR A 311 2.51 -0.36 9.81
CA THR A 311 1.30 0.41 10.09
C THR A 311 1.61 1.88 10.41
N ASP A 312 0.57 2.70 10.51
CA ASP A 312 0.63 4.09 10.97
C ASP A 312 1.09 4.25 12.42
N THR A 313 0.80 3.25 13.26
CA THR A 313 1.25 3.13 14.65
C THR A 313 2.71 2.70 14.79
N GLY A 314 3.38 2.33 13.69
CA GLY A 314 4.75 1.84 13.69
C GLY A 314 4.89 0.33 13.96
N GLU A 315 3.77 -0.41 13.98
CA GLU A 315 3.79 -1.88 14.13
C GLU A 315 4.27 -2.52 12.83
N VAL A 316 5.13 -3.55 12.97
CA VAL A 316 5.62 -4.33 11.84
C VAL A 316 5.03 -5.73 11.87
N TYR A 317 4.38 -6.14 10.78
CA TYR A 317 3.89 -7.50 10.60
C TYR A 317 4.67 -8.20 9.50
N THR A 318 5.03 -9.46 9.74
CA THR A 318 5.74 -10.31 8.77
C THR A 318 5.07 -11.68 8.65
N TRP A 319 5.09 -12.23 7.43
CA TRP A 319 4.59 -13.57 7.14
C TRP A 319 5.25 -14.16 5.89
N GLY A 320 5.04 -15.45 5.66
CA GLY A 320 5.62 -16.23 4.58
C GLY A 320 6.69 -17.19 5.07
N ASN A 321 7.77 -17.30 4.28
CA ASN A 321 8.86 -18.22 4.56
C ASN A 321 9.67 -17.77 5.79
N GLY A 322 9.82 -18.64 6.77
CA GLY A 322 10.59 -18.43 7.99
C GLY A 322 12.08 -18.78 7.91
N ASP A 323 12.54 -19.39 6.82
CA ASP A 323 13.94 -19.81 6.68
C ASP A 323 14.91 -18.66 7.00
N HIS A 324 16.00 -18.99 7.71
CA HIS A 324 17.00 -18.04 8.24
C HIS A 324 16.45 -16.98 9.21
N GLY A 325 15.20 -17.11 9.66
CA GLY A 325 14.58 -16.21 10.61
C GLY A 325 14.23 -14.83 10.04
N LYS A 326 14.11 -14.69 8.71
CA LYS A 326 13.79 -13.41 8.01
C LYS A 326 12.45 -12.79 8.38
N LEU A 327 11.59 -13.53 9.08
CA LEU A 327 10.35 -13.00 9.65
C LEU A 327 10.56 -12.28 10.99
N GLY A 328 11.63 -12.56 11.74
CA GLY A 328 11.96 -11.85 12.98
C GLY A 328 11.26 -12.35 14.24
N HIS A 329 10.64 -13.53 14.18
CA HIS A 329 9.81 -14.12 15.25
C HIS A 329 10.59 -14.94 16.28
N ASN A 330 11.92 -14.86 16.28
CA ASN A 330 12.84 -15.67 17.08
C ASN A 330 12.73 -17.18 16.81
N ASP A 331 12.31 -17.54 15.60
CA ASP A 331 12.22 -18.91 15.09
C ASP A 331 12.42 -18.90 13.56
N THR A 332 12.33 -20.06 12.93
CA THR A 332 12.37 -20.21 11.47
C THR A 332 11.07 -20.76 10.90
N ALA A 333 9.96 -20.63 11.62
CA ALA A 333 8.68 -21.19 11.23
C ALA A 333 8.06 -20.40 10.09
N LYS A 334 7.44 -21.12 9.14
CA LYS A 334 6.61 -20.49 8.12
C LYS A 334 5.34 -19.96 8.75
N VAL A 335 4.95 -18.74 8.39
CA VAL A 335 3.80 -18.05 8.98
C VAL A 335 2.82 -17.74 7.85
N THR A 336 1.59 -18.25 7.93
CA THR A 336 0.58 -18.09 6.85
C THR A 336 -0.37 -16.92 7.07
N LEU A 337 -0.33 -16.28 8.25
CA LEU A 337 -1.08 -15.06 8.57
C LEU A 337 -0.11 -13.98 9.07
N PRO A 338 -0.29 -12.70 8.72
CA PRO A 338 0.44 -11.59 9.30
C PRO A 338 0.63 -11.73 10.81
N LYS A 339 1.89 -11.80 11.27
CA LYS A 339 2.25 -11.90 12.69
C LYS A 339 3.11 -10.69 13.09
N PRO A 340 2.83 -10.02 14.22
CA PRO A 340 3.61 -8.88 14.68
C PRO A 340 5.05 -9.31 15.03
N VAL A 341 6.01 -8.43 14.81
CA VAL A 341 7.41 -8.63 15.18
C VAL A 341 7.64 -8.06 16.58
N ASP A 342 7.44 -8.89 17.61
CA ASP A 342 7.41 -8.47 19.02
C ASP A 342 8.64 -7.68 19.50
N VAL A 343 9.82 -7.94 18.93
CA VAL A 343 11.06 -7.21 19.29
C VAL A 343 11.01 -5.72 18.90
N LEU A 344 10.19 -5.37 17.92
CA LEU A 344 9.96 -3.99 17.50
C LEU A 344 8.75 -3.37 18.19
N ASP A 345 8.03 -4.10 19.03
CA ASP A 345 6.87 -3.57 19.76
C ASP A 345 7.28 -2.37 20.64
N GLY A 346 6.40 -1.36 20.69
CA GLY A 346 6.66 -0.08 21.34
C GLY A 346 7.75 0.79 20.68
N LYS A 347 8.42 0.33 19.62
CA LYS A 347 9.34 1.15 18.82
C LYS A 347 8.59 1.79 17.66
N ARG A 348 8.87 3.07 17.40
CA ARG A 348 8.35 3.74 16.20
C ARG A 348 9.20 3.35 14.99
N VAL A 349 8.84 2.27 14.33
CA VAL A 349 9.37 1.93 13.01
C VAL A 349 8.82 2.95 12.00
N ILE A 350 9.68 3.51 11.16
CA ILE A 350 9.31 4.53 10.17
C ILE A 350 9.55 4.07 8.73
N SER A 351 10.31 3.00 8.54
CA SER A 351 10.49 2.38 7.23
C SER A 351 10.91 0.92 7.38
N VAL A 352 10.47 0.07 6.45
CA VAL A 352 10.88 -1.32 6.31
C VAL A 352 11.43 -1.58 4.90
N ALA A 353 12.34 -2.53 4.76
CA ALA A 353 12.85 -3.01 3.48
C ALA A 353 13.10 -4.52 3.54
N SER A 354 12.76 -5.21 2.46
CA SER A 354 13.05 -6.63 2.26
C SER A 354 13.31 -6.90 0.76
N TYR A 355 14.05 -7.97 0.46
CA TYR A 355 14.25 -8.39 -0.94
C TYR A 355 14.44 -9.89 -1.13
N ASN A 356 15.53 -10.50 -0.68
CA ASN A 356 15.71 -11.95 -0.81
C ASN A 356 15.41 -12.65 0.51
N GLU A 357 16.43 -12.75 1.36
CA GLU A 357 16.47 -13.59 2.56
C GLU A 357 16.68 -12.79 3.86
N HIS A 358 16.57 -11.46 3.83
CA HIS A 358 16.72 -10.60 5.01
C HIS A 358 15.80 -9.38 4.97
N THR A 359 15.55 -8.83 6.14
CA THR A 359 14.67 -7.69 6.38
C THR A 359 15.42 -6.64 7.20
N VAL A 360 15.16 -5.37 6.90
CA VAL A 360 15.74 -4.21 7.60
C VAL A 360 14.60 -3.28 8.00
N ALA A 361 14.70 -2.69 9.18
CA ALA A 361 13.77 -1.69 9.67
C ALA A 361 14.53 -0.45 10.17
N LEU A 362 14.00 0.73 9.86
CA LEU A 362 14.48 2.00 10.37
C LEU A 362 13.57 2.45 11.52
N VAL A 363 14.16 2.65 12.69
CA VAL A 363 13.46 3.04 13.92
C VAL A 363 13.85 4.47 14.31
N ASP A 364 12.86 5.28 14.66
CA ASP A 364 13.07 6.62 15.22
C ASP A 364 13.25 6.56 16.75
N PRO A 365 14.47 6.82 17.29
CA PRO A 365 14.76 6.71 18.71
C PRO A 365 14.10 7.80 19.57
N VAL A 366 13.57 8.88 18.99
CA VAL A 366 13.01 10.03 19.75
C VAL A 366 11.54 9.81 20.13
N ALA A 367 10.91 8.72 19.65
CA ALA A 367 9.49 8.49 19.85
C ALA A 367 9.10 8.06 21.28
N MET A 368 9.99 7.45 22.07
CA MET A 368 9.66 7.08 23.46
C MET A 368 9.40 8.30 24.37
N LEU A 369 9.85 9.49 23.99
CA LEU A 369 9.55 10.75 24.70
C LEU A 369 8.31 11.48 24.15
N ARG A 370 7.74 11.02 23.04
CA ARG A 370 6.63 11.69 22.34
C ARG A 370 5.38 10.83 22.16
N ALA A 371 5.38 9.55 22.51
CA ALA A 371 4.21 8.69 22.37
C ALA A 371 2.99 9.19 23.18
N SER A 372 3.20 9.86 24.32
CA SER A 372 2.12 10.53 25.06
C SER A 372 1.71 11.89 24.47
N MET A 373 2.42 12.40 23.46
CA MET A 373 2.16 13.68 22.78
C MET A 373 1.83 13.54 21.28
N LEU A 374 1.90 12.32 20.70
CA LEU A 374 1.77 12.08 19.25
C LEU A 374 0.63 11.13 18.85
N THR A 375 -0.23 10.69 19.77
CA THR A 375 -1.62 10.48 19.34
C THR A 375 -2.11 11.87 18.95
N SER A 376 -2.29 12.11 17.65
CA SER A 376 -2.89 13.36 17.20
C SER A 376 -4.20 13.52 17.97
N SER A 377 -4.25 14.51 18.86
CA SER A 377 -5.48 14.83 19.59
C SER A 377 -6.56 15.25 18.62
N TYR A 378 -6.20 15.60 17.37
CA TYR A 378 -7.09 15.99 16.28
C TYR A 378 -8.40 15.21 16.23
N VAL A 379 -8.40 13.86 16.23
CA VAL A 379 -9.68 13.12 16.18
C VAL A 379 -10.52 13.36 17.44
N GLY A 380 -9.89 13.40 18.62
CA GLY A 380 -10.55 13.72 19.89
C GLY A 380 -11.02 15.17 19.97
N ASP A 381 -10.19 16.11 19.55
CA ASP A 381 -10.46 17.55 19.54
C ASP A 381 -11.57 17.88 18.53
N MET A 382 -11.51 17.32 17.32
CA MET A 382 -12.56 17.49 16.31
C MET A 382 -13.87 16.84 16.73
N ARG A 383 -13.82 15.68 17.42
CA ARG A 383 -15.02 15.05 17.97
C ARG A 383 -15.68 15.92 19.05
N GLN A 384 -14.90 16.66 19.84
CA GLN A 384 -15.44 17.60 20.84
C GLN A 384 -16.17 18.79 20.21
N LEU A 385 -15.92 19.11 18.94
CA LEU A 385 -16.61 20.19 18.22
C LEU A 385 -17.97 19.77 17.65
N ILE A 386 -18.31 18.47 17.64
CA ILE A 386 -19.57 17.97 17.11
C ILE A 386 -20.72 18.39 18.04
N ASP A 387 -21.68 19.11 17.48
CA ASP A 387 -22.81 19.71 18.22
C ASP A 387 -22.35 20.58 19.41
N SER A 388 -21.16 21.18 19.29
CA SER A 388 -20.68 22.18 20.24
C SER A 388 -21.03 23.58 19.76
N ALA A 389 -21.60 24.40 20.65
CA ALA A 389 -21.82 25.81 20.37
C ALA A 389 -20.51 26.61 20.28
N GLU A 390 -19.41 26.07 20.82
CA GLU A 390 -18.10 26.72 20.83
C GLU A 390 -17.57 26.85 19.40
N PHE A 391 -17.24 28.09 19.00
CA PHE A 391 -16.78 28.46 17.64
C PHE A 391 -17.75 28.14 16.48
N SER A 392 -18.95 27.63 16.77
CA SER A 392 -19.96 27.38 15.75
C SER A 392 -20.42 28.67 15.07
N ASP A 393 -20.57 28.62 13.75
CA ASP A 393 -21.00 29.73 12.89
C ASP A 393 -22.24 29.36 12.05
N VAL A 394 -22.82 28.19 12.31
CA VAL A 394 -24.09 27.72 11.78
C VAL A 394 -24.77 26.76 12.76
N THR A 395 -26.08 26.89 12.89
CA THR A 395 -26.94 26.02 13.70
C THR A 395 -28.01 25.42 12.80
N PHE A 396 -28.15 24.10 12.83
CA PHE A 396 -29.23 23.41 12.13
C PHE A 396 -30.39 23.13 13.09
N LEU A 397 -31.60 23.52 12.70
CA LEU A 397 -32.81 23.24 13.46
C LEU A 397 -33.45 21.96 12.92
N ILE A 398 -33.33 20.89 13.70
CA ILE A 398 -33.74 19.53 13.32
C ILE A 398 -34.72 19.02 14.36
N GLU A 399 -35.97 18.78 13.97
CA GLU A 399 -37.03 18.30 14.89
C GLU A 399 -37.19 19.21 16.13
N GLY A 400 -36.94 20.52 15.97
CA GLY A 400 -36.97 21.50 17.06
C GLY A 400 -35.74 21.52 17.96
N ARG A 401 -34.74 20.66 17.71
CA ARG A 401 -33.43 20.67 18.37
C ARG A 401 -32.42 21.48 17.54
N ALA A 402 -31.72 22.39 18.20
CA ALA A 402 -30.55 23.06 17.64
C ALA A 402 -29.36 22.10 17.63
N VAL A 403 -28.72 21.97 16.47
CA VAL A 403 -27.47 21.21 16.27
C VAL A 403 -26.39 22.16 15.75
N HIS A 404 -25.33 22.37 16.51
CA HIS A 404 -24.30 23.37 16.21
C HIS A 404 -23.22 22.80 15.28
N SER A 405 -22.67 23.63 14.39
CA SER A 405 -21.68 23.20 13.38
C SER A 405 -20.83 24.35 12.85
N HIS A 406 -19.86 23.99 11.99
CA HIS A 406 -18.85 24.90 11.46
C HIS A 406 -18.85 24.90 9.93
N ARG A 407 -19.20 26.02 9.30
CA ARG A 407 -19.33 26.20 7.84
C ARG A 407 -18.06 25.81 7.10
N ALA A 408 -16.90 26.20 7.63
CA ALA A 408 -15.61 25.91 7.01
C ALA A 408 -15.34 24.40 6.92
N ILE A 409 -15.62 23.64 7.99
CA ILE A 409 -15.43 22.18 8.02
C ILE A 409 -16.41 21.51 7.06
N LEU A 410 -17.69 21.88 7.14
CA LEU A 410 -18.74 21.36 6.26
C LEU A 410 -18.44 21.61 4.77
N ALA A 411 -18.11 22.85 4.39
CA ALA A 411 -17.79 23.22 3.00
C ALA A 411 -16.45 22.64 2.50
N ALA A 412 -15.51 22.34 3.39
CA ALA A 412 -14.29 21.65 3.01
C ALA A 412 -14.56 20.18 2.62
N ARG A 413 -15.59 19.56 3.22
CA ARG A 413 -15.81 18.11 3.22
C ARG A 413 -17.03 17.66 2.42
N SER A 414 -17.93 18.57 2.04
CA SER A 414 -19.13 18.31 1.25
C SER A 414 -19.32 19.41 0.21
N ASP A 415 -19.41 19.03 -1.06
CA ASP A 415 -19.70 19.96 -2.14
C ASP A 415 -21.12 20.54 -2.04
N HIS A 416 -22.08 19.77 -1.51
CA HIS A 416 -23.41 20.28 -1.16
C HIS A 416 -23.34 21.43 -0.16
N PHE A 417 -22.66 21.26 0.99
CA PHE A 417 -22.53 22.34 1.97
C PHE A 417 -21.69 23.50 1.44
N ARG A 418 -20.65 23.22 0.64
CA ARG A 418 -19.90 24.26 -0.05
C ARG A 418 -20.81 25.11 -0.90
N ALA A 419 -21.61 24.49 -1.77
CA ALA A 419 -22.57 25.19 -2.62
C ALA A 419 -23.61 25.95 -1.79
N MET A 420 -24.11 25.34 -0.71
CA MET A 420 -25.06 25.96 0.23
C MET A 420 -24.52 27.27 0.81
N PHE A 421 -23.23 27.33 1.13
CA PHE A 421 -22.63 28.51 1.78
C PHE A 421 -21.96 29.49 0.82
N SER A 422 -21.53 29.05 -0.37
CA SER A 422 -20.84 29.89 -1.35
C SER A 422 -21.77 30.60 -2.32
N SER A 423 -22.99 30.11 -2.49
CA SER A 423 -23.99 30.73 -3.36
C SER A 423 -24.82 31.74 -2.56
N GLY A 424 -25.30 32.81 -3.20
CA GLY A 424 -26.18 33.82 -2.59
C GLY A 424 -27.56 33.31 -2.18
N MET A 425 -27.66 32.04 -1.77
CA MET A 425 -28.82 31.42 -1.16
C MET A 425 -29.07 31.98 0.25
N ARG A 426 -30.25 31.70 0.80
CA ARG A 426 -30.67 32.24 2.10
C ARG A 426 -29.76 31.76 3.23
N GLU A 427 -29.36 30.50 3.14
CA GLU A 427 -28.51 29.74 4.05
C GLU A 427 -27.06 30.26 4.12
N SER A 428 -26.59 31.04 3.14
CA SER A 428 -25.27 31.68 3.21
C SER A 428 -25.25 32.90 4.14
N HIS A 429 -26.42 33.42 4.53
CA HIS A 429 -26.57 34.59 5.40
C HIS A 429 -27.24 34.26 6.74
N GLU A 430 -27.99 33.17 6.83
CA GLU A 430 -28.70 32.77 8.05
C GLU A 430 -27.84 31.95 9.01
N GLN A 431 -27.85 32.31 10.30
CA GLN A 431 -27.16 31.52 11.32
C GLN A 431 -27.94 30.25 11.72
N GLU A 432 -29.26 30.25 11.53
CA GLU A 432 -30.13 29.12 11.85
C GLU A 432 -30.77 28.57 10.57
N ILE A 433 -30.47 27.31 10.23
CA ILE A 433 -30.93 26.65 9.01
C ILE A 433 -31.87 25.50 9.39
N PRO A 434 -33.16 25.55 9.03
CA PRO A 434 -34.08 24.44 9.30
C PRO A 434 -33.80 23.25 8.38
N LEU A 435 -33.71 22.04 8.94
CA LEU A 435 -33.65 20.79 8.18
C LEU A 435 -34.89 19.94 8.48
N SER A 436 -35.64 19.62 7.42
CA SER A 436 -36.91 18.88 7.50
C SER A 436 -36.82 17.39 7.17
N HIS A 437 -35.71 16.94 6.57
CA HIS A 437 -35.62 15.61 5.95
C HIS A 437 -34.54 14.70 6.55
N THR A 438 -33.95 15.08 7.68
CA THR A 438 -32.92 14.29 8.36
C THR A 438 -33.19 14.31 9.85
N ARG A 439 -33.27 13.14 10.50
CA ARG A 439 -33.45 13.06 11.96
C ARG A 439 -32.15 13.38 12.67
N VAL A 440 -32.24 13.82 13.92
CA VAL A 440 -31.06 14.23 14.70
C VAL A 440 -29.95 13.15 14.75
N PRO A 441 -30.23 11.86 15.03
CA PRO A 441 -29.16 10.85 15.13
C PRO A 441 -28.41 10.64 13.80
N VAL A 442 -29.12 10.72 12.68
CA VAL A 442 -28.54 10.56 11.34
C VAL A 442 -27.65 11.75 11.01
N PHE A 443 -28.11 12.96 11.34
CA PHE A 443 -27.32 14.17 11.12
C PHE A 443 -26.07 14.21 12.01
N LEU A 444 -26.14 13.76 13.27
CA LEU A 444 -24.96 13.64 14.12
C LEU A 444 -23.95 12.62 13.57
N ALA A 445 -24.41 11.49 13.03
CA ALA A 445 -23.52 10.53 12.37
C ALA A 445 -22.88 11.09 11.08
N LEU A 446 -23.62 11.92 10.34
CA LEU A 446 -23.09 12.67 9.19
C LEU A 446 -21.99 13.64 9.65
N LEU A 447 -22.20 14.38 10.75
CA LEU A 447 -21.20 15.27 11.33
C LEU A 447 -19.98 14.49 11.83
N GLU A 448 -20.16 13.37 12.51
CA GLU A 448 -19.06 12.47 12.93
C GLU A 448 -18.19 12.12 11.72
N TYR A 449 -18.78 11.68 10.60
CA TYR A 449 -18.01 11.43 9.38
C TYR A 449 -17.29 12.67 8.85
N ILE A 450 -17.98 13.82 8.80
CA ILE A 450 -17.40 15.05 8.26
C ILE A 450 -16.19 15.51 9.09
N TYR A 451 -16.27 15.43 10.43
CA TYR A 451 -15.27 15.95 11.36
C TYR A 451 -14.12 14.98 11.59
N VAL A 452 -14.40 13.67 11.67
CA VAL A 452 -13.40 12.67 12.07
C VAL A 452 -13.21 11.52 11.08
N ASP A 453 -13.86 11.55 9.92
CA ASP A 453 -13.70 10.57 8.82
C ASP A 453 -14.00 9.11 9.23
N SER A 454 -14.79 8.94 10.29
CA SER A 454 -15.17 7.65 10.86
C SER A 454 -16.65 7.64 11.22
N ILE A 455 -17.27 6.45 11.22
CA ILE A 455 -18.66 6.25 11.67
C ILE A 455 -18.76 4.95 12.46
N ASN A 456 -19.64 4.93 13.45
CA ASN A 456 -19.95 3.75 14.25
C ASN A 456 -21.47 3.63 14.40
N VAL A 457 -22.11 3.02 13.41
CA VAL A 457 -23.58 2.90 13.33
C VAL A 457 -23.98 1.47 12.98
N GLY A 458 -25.18 1.07 13.40
CA GLY A 458 -25.78 -0.21 13.00
C GLY A 458 -26.34 -0.18 11.57
N ALA A 459 -26.72 -1.35 11.06
CA ALA A 459 -27.20 -1.52 9.67
C ALA A 459 -28.43 -0.65 9.33
N GLU A 460 -29.39 -0.54 10.25
CA GLU A 460 -30.60 0.27 10.03
C GLU A 460 -30.26 1.75 9.88
N MET A 461 -29.47 2.30 10.80
CA MET A 461 -29.03 3.69 10.75
C MET A 461 -28.11 3.95 9.54
N ALA A 462 -27.35 2.95 9.08
CA ALA A 462 -26.53 3.05 7.88
C ALA A 462 -27.37 3.26 6.60
N LEU A 463 -28.61 2.75 6.53
CA LEU A 463 -29.52 3.02 5.40
C LEU A 463 -29.93 4.50 5.36
N GLU A 464 -30.37 5.05 6.49
CA GLU A 464 -30.73 6.47 6.59
C GLU A 464 -29.51 7.38 6.37
N LEU A 465 -28.35 6.98 6.91
CA LEU A 465 -27.10 7.71 6.72
C LEU A 465 -26.62 7.66 5.27
N TYR A 466 -26.86 6.57 4.53
CA TYR A 466 -26.58 6.50 3.10
C TYR A 466 -27.44 7.49 2.32
N ALA A 467 -28.74 7.58 2.61
CA ALA A 467 -29.62 8.55 1.97
C ALA A 467 -29.18 10.00 2.27
N ALA A 468 -28.78 10.28 3.51
CA ALA A 468 -28.19 11.58 3.87
C ALA A 468 -26.85 11.81 3.12
N ALA A 469 -25.98 10.80 3.06
CA ALA A 469 -24.70 10.90 2.36
C ALA A 469 -24.89 11.19 0.86
N ASP A 470 -25.91 10.63 0.23
CA ASP A 470 -26.27 10.94 -1.16
C ASP A 470 -26.74 12.39 -1.31
N LEU A 471 -27.65 12.84 -0.43
CA LEU A 471 -28.14 14.23 -0.41
C LEU A 471 -27.00 15.25 -0.25
N TYR A 472 -26.05 14.96 0.63
CA TYR A 472 -24.91 15.83 0.94
C TYR A 472 -23.65 15.53 0.12
N THR A 473 -23.77 14.73 -0.95
CA THR A 473 -22.71 14.41 -1.93
C THR A 473 -21.42 13.86 -1.28
N LEU A 474 -21.55 12.83 -0.44
CA LEU A 474 -20.47 12.19 0.31
C LEU A 474 -20.27 10.73 -0.15
N ASP A 475 -19.64 10.53 -1.31
CA ASP A 475 -19.52 9.20 -1.93
C ASP A 475 -18.77 8.17 -1.07
N ARG A 476 -17.72 8.59 -0.35
CA ARG A 476 -17.00 7.67 0.54
C ARG A 476 -17.85 7.25 1.74
N LEU A 477 -18.71 8.13 2.26
CA LEU A 477 -19.65 7.77 3.33
C LEU A 477 -20.71 6.78 2.82
N LYS A 478 -21.20 6.94 1.59
CA LYS A 478 -22.08 5.95 0.93
C LYS A 478 -21.42 4.57 0.89
N GLY A 479 -20.16 4.51 0.45
CA GLY A 479 -19.38 3.26 0.43
C GLY A 479 -19.18 2.65 1.83
N LEU A 480 -18.94 3.46 2.86
CA LEU A 480 -18.86 2.97 4.25
C LEU A 480 -20.21 2.40 4.73
N CYS A 481 -21.33 3.03 4.39
CA CYS A 481 -22.67 2.53 4.74
C CYS A 481 -22.97 1.20 4.03
N GLU A 482 -22.58 1.05 2.75
CA GLU A 482 -22.67 -0.24 2.03
C GLU A 482 -21.92 -1.36 2.76
N ILE A 483 -20.68 -1.08 3.19
CA ILE A 483 -19.86 -2.04 3.94
C ILE A 483 -20.52 -2.41 5.27
N ILE A 484 -21.07 -1.43 6.01
CA ILE A 484 -21.74 -1.68 7.29
C ILE A 484 -22.97 -2.55 7.10
N VAL A 485 -23.82 -2.26 6.11
CA VAL A 485 -25.00 -3.08 5.80
C VAL A 485 -24.57 -4.49 5.40
N GLN A 486 -23.59 -4.62 4.52
CA GLN A 486 -23.10 -5.92 4.05
C GLN A 486 -22.51 -6.77 5.18
N LYS A 487 -21.84 -6.17 6.17
CA LYS A 487 -21.26 -6.89 7.31
C LYS A 487 -22.28 -7.30 8.37
N ASN A 488 -23.37 -6.55 8.50
CA ASN A 488 -24.33 -6.69 9.61
C ASN A 488 -25.69 -7.24 9.18
N ILE A 489 -25.90 -7.47 7.89
CA ILE A 489 -27.10 -8.16 7.39
C ILE A 489 -27.11 -9.62 7.83
N ASN A 490 -28.27 -10.07 8.29
CA ASN A 490 -28.52 -11.43 8.77
C ASN A 490 -29.96 -11.85 8.47
N VAL A 491 -30.31 -13.11 8.78
CA VAL A 491 -31.64 -13.68 8.51
C VAL A 491 -32.79 -12.87 9.14
N GLU A 492 -32.57 -12.31 10.33
CA GLU A 492 -33.61 -11.61 11.09
C GLU A 492 -33.88 -10.20 10.54
N ASN A 493 -32.84 -9.49 10.09
CA ASN A 493 -32.96 -8.10 9.65
C ASN A 493 -33.02 -7.90 8.12
N ALA A 494 -32.69 -8.91 7.31
CA ALA A 494 -32.55 -8.75 5.85
C ALA A 494 -33.82 -8.19 5.18
N ALA A 495 -34.99 -8.69 5.54
CA ALA A 495 -36.26 -8.24 4.97
C ALA A 495 -36.61 -6.79 5.37
N VAL A 496 -36.37 -6.42 6.63
CA VAL A 496 -36.60 -5.06 7.13
C VAL A 496 -35.64 -4.06 6.46
N LEU A 497 -34.38 -4.45 6.31
CA LEU A 497 -33.38 -3.64 5.61
C LEU A 497 -33.72 -3.48 4.12
N PHE A 498 -34.21 -4.53 3.46
CA PHE A 498 -34.65 -4.48 2.07
C PHE A 498 -35.84 -3.53 1.86
N GLN A 499 -36.86 -3.61 2.71
CA GLN A 499 -38.00 -2.68 2.71
C GLN A 499 -37.52 -1.23 2.90
N SER A 500 -36.69 -1.01 3.93
CA SER A 500 -36.19 0.32 4.27
C SER A 500 -35.30 0.91 3.15
N ALA A 501 -34.45 0.09 2.53
CA ALA A 501 -33.65 0.52 1.37
C ALA A 501 -34.52 0.90 0.17
N ASN A 502 -35.64 0.21 -0.03
CA ASN A 502 -36.61 0.55 -1.07
C ASN A 502 -37.32 1.88 -0.78
N ASP A 503 -37.77 2.07 0.46
CA ASP A 503 -38.51 3.27 0.88
C ASP A 503 -37.62 4.53 0.84
N LEU A 504 -36.32 4.36 1.08
CA LEU A 504 -35.30 5.40 0.93
C LEU A 504 -34.76 5.53 -0.51
N HIS A 505 -35.32 4.81 -1.48
CA HIS A 505 -34.89 4.80 -2.88
C HIS A 505 -33.39 4.50 -3.08
N SER A 506 -32.79 3.74 -2.16
CA SER A 506 -31.37 3.39 -2.15
C SER A 506 -31.11 2.13 -2.98
N TYR A 507 -31.02 2.30 -4.31
CA TYR A 507 -30.89 1.17 -5.26
C TYR A 507 -29.74 0.21 -4.90
N ARG A 508 -28.59 0.74 -4.50
CA ARG A 508 -27.40 -0.08 -4.19
C ARG A 508 -27.57 -0.91 -2.93
N LEU A 509 -28.09 -0.33 -1.85
CA LEU A 509 -28.36 -1.06 -0.60
C LEU A 509 -29.49 -2.07 -0.77
N ARG A 510 -30.49 -1.73 -1.60
CA ARG A 510 -31.57 -2.65 -1.98
C ARG A 510 -31.03 -3.88 -2.70
N GLU A 511 -30.10 -3.71 -3.64
CA GLU A 511 -29.42 -4.81 -4.34
C GLU A 511 -28.64 -5.72 -3.37
N ILE A 512 -27.90 -5.14 -2.42
CA ILE A 512 -27.18 -5.89 -1.38
C ILE A 512 -28.14 -6.74 -0.55
N CYS A 513 -29.26 -6.15 -0.11
CA CYS A 513 -30.24 -6.85 0.71
C CYS A 513 -30.93 -7.97 -0.09
N LEU A 514 -31.36 -7.69 -1.33
CA LEU A 514 -31.97 -8.69 -2.21
C LEU A 514 -31.04 -9.87 -2.46
N SER A 515 -29.77 -9.61 -2.77
CA SER A 515 -28.77 -10.64 -3.01
C SER A 515 -28.60 -11.55 -1.79
N TYR A 516 -28.52 -10.97 -0.59
CA TYR A 516 -28.46 -11.75 0.66
C TYR A 516 -29.72 -12.58 0.88
N MET A 517 -30.91 -12.00 0.67
CA MET A 517 -32.18 -12.68 0.84
C MET A 517 -32.34 -13.87 -0.12
N VAL A 518 -31.96 -13.72 -1.38
CA VAL A 518 -32.00 -14.81 -2.38
C VAL A 518 -31.04 -15.93 -2.01
N GLN A 519 -29.83 -15.60 -1.53
CA GLN A 519 -28.86 -16.60 -1.08
C GLN A 519 -29.32 -17.36 0.19
N ASN A 520 -30.13 -16.73 1.04
CA ASN A 520 -30.58 -17.27 2.32
C ASN A 520 -32.11 -17.51 2.36
N PHE A 521 -32.71 -17.75 1.19
CA PHE A 521 -34.16 -17.68 0.95
C PHE A 521 -34.99 -18.51 1.94
N ASP A 522 -34.63 -19.78 2.17
CA ASP A 522 -35.40 -20.69 3.03
C ASP A 522 -35.41 -20.28 4.51
N MET A 523 -34.40 -19.53 4.95
CA MET A 523 -34.29 -19.03 6.32
C MET A 523 -35.01 -17.68 6.44
N VAL A 524 -34.76 -16.76 5.50
CA VAL A 524 -35.35 -15.42 5.51
C VAL A 524 -36.87 -15.47 5.38
N THR A 525 -37.42 -16.35 4.54
CA THR A 525 -38.89 -16.49 4.38
C THR A 525 -39.63 -16.94 5.64
N LYS A 526 -38.90 -17.43 6.64
CA LYS A 526 -39.45 -17.83 7.95
C LYS A 526 -39.26 -16.76 9.03
N SER A 527 -38.56 -15.66 8.75
CA SER A 527 -38.37 -14.59 9.72
C SER A 527 -39.60 -13.68 9.79
N ASP A 528 -39.82 -13.08 10.96
CA ASP A 528 -40.92 -12.13 11.17
C ASP A 528 -40.80 -10.91 10.23
N GLY A 529 -39.56 -10.50 9.93
CA GLY A 529 -39.29 -9.42 9.00
C GLY A 529 -39.85 -9.68 7.59
N PHE A 530 -39.77 -10.91 7.10
CA PHE A 530 -40.29 -11.25 5.76
C PHE A 530 -41.81 -11.18 5.69
N ALA A 531 -42.50 -11.55 6.78
CA ALA A 531 -43.96 -11.43 6.86
C ALA A 531 -44.46 -9.97 6.80
N SER A 532 -43.58 -9.00 7.12
CA SER A 532 -43.89 -7.57 7.11
C SER A 532 -43.60 -6.86 5.78
N LEU A 533 -42.99 -7.54 4.79
CA LEU A 533 -42.66 -6.95 3.49
C LEU A 533 -43.91 -6.57 2.69
N SER A 534 -43.80 -5.49 1.91
CA SER A 534 -44.83 -5.15 0.95
C SER A 534 -45.01 -6.24 -0.11
N ARG A 535 -46.25 -6.40 -0.59
CA ARG A 535 -46.60 -7.45 -1.56
C ARG A 535 -45.74 -7.42 -2.82
N ASP A 536 -45.41 -6.22 -3.31
CA ASP A 536 -44.61 -6.04 -4.52
C ASP A 536 -43.16 -6.51 -4.31
N LEU A 537 -42.58 -6.20 -3.14
CA LEU A 537 -41.24 -6.66 -2.77
C LEU A 537 -41.19 -8.17 -2.54
N ILE A 538 -42.24 -8.78 -1.98
CA ILE A 538 -42.33 -10.24 -1.88
C ILE A 538 -42.31 -10.88 -3.27
N LEU A 539 -43.10 -10.35 -4.22
CA LEU A 539 -43.13 -10.85 -5.59
C LEU A 539 -41.76 -10.72 -6.28
N GLU A 540 -41.05 -9.60 -6.04
CA GLU A 540 -39.71 -9.39 -6.56
C GLU A 540 -38.70 -10.41 -6.01
N VAL A 541 -38.71 -10.67 -4.70
CA VAL A 541 -37.82 -11.68 -4.09
C VAL A 541 -38.11 -13.06 -4.67
N LEU A 542 -39.38 -13.38 -4.93
CA LEU A 542 -39.78 -14.65 -5.55
C LEU A 542 -39.38 -14.77 -7.04
N GLN A 543 -39.33 -13.65 -7.77
CA GLN A 543 -38.92 -13.61 -9.18
C GLN A 543 -37.40 -13.69 -9.36
N ASN A 544 -36.62 -13.23 -8.38
CA ASN A 544 -35.16 -13.24 -8.40
C ASN A 544 -34.55 -14.48 -7.73
N ARG A 545 -35.39 -15.43 -7.29
CA ARG A 545 -34.99 -16.78 -6.93
C ARG A 545 -34.64 -17.58 -8.17
#